data_AF-A0A9P7EWW3-F1
#
_entry.id   AF-A0A9P7EWW3-F1
#
_cell.length_a   1.000
_cell.length_b   1.000
_cell.length_c   1.000
_cell.angle_alpha   90.00
_cell.angle_beta   90.00
_cell.angle_gamma   90.00
#
_symmetry.space_group_name_H-M   'P 1'
#
loop_
_entity.id
_entity.type
_entity.pdbx_description
1 polymer ?
#
loop_
_entity_poly.entity_id
_entity_poly.type
_entity_poly.pdbx_seq_one_letter_code
_entity_poly.pdbx_strand_id
1 'polypeptide(L)'
;MPFATVGSSLQLTTDETKALKSLPAATQITAKKALQGSITDLARLVEFMTLSITRSSPSRFCCLVPIFHATLNSVQVPKYINPKTIPAIIRAKWALLGLVTVSTLATSSPSDGRDDAVTKYIVRKWDETYPWMWFFAQNCLPPPYDVSVTPPRPDLCSVSDAVKLTISPLSLICTKSEEGRHLLRSSVSVQHFVAQLWILVGNLKGEVLQGDPGTTTDALVSKLRASFALTNYVCVSESEHPDKITLPLSNFIHAAGGVKPVVFTLLRYIRRITRDAAAVEEPRLWMVSDPSVKQLHLYTVGLNYSFQFLQTISSQDPFMPRTAYPPRFDSHSSGCNHSDLAEDLGASK
;
A
#
# COMPACT_ATOMS: atom_id res chain seq x y z
N MET A 1 -11.16 42.82 -5.39
CA MET A 1 -12.10 41.99 -4.60
C MET A 1 -11.34 41.47 -3.38
N PRO A 2 -11.78 41.79 -2.16
CA PRO A 2 -11.04 41.47 -0.95
C PRO A 2 -11.12 39.98 -0.65
N PHE A 3 -10.02 39.44 -0.14
CA PHE A 3 -9.85 38.05 0.24
C PHE A 3 -10.86 37.66 1.32
N ALA A 4 -11.66 36.63 1.05
CA ALA A 4 -12.22 35.84 2.12
C ALA A 4 -11.06 35.06 2.76
N THR A 5 -10.50 35.62 3.82
CA THR A 5 -9.72 34.88 4.81
C THR A 5 -10.69 33.88 5.45
N VAL A 6 -10.87 32.72 4.81
CA VAL A 6 -11.55 31.59 5.46
C VAL A 6 -10.57 31.03 6.48
N GLY A 7 -10.48 31.74 7.61
CA GLY A 7 -9.95 31.21 8.86
C GLY A 7 -10.94 30.21 9.44
N SER A 8 -11.21 29.11 8.73
CA SER A 8 -11.65 27.90 9.42
C SER A 8 -10.38 27.35 10.07
N SER A 9 -10.14 27.67 11.34
CA SER A 9 -9.15 26.91 12.09
C SER A 9 -9.57 25.45 11.96
N LEU A 10 -8.73 24.61 11.37
CA LEU A 10 -8.98 23.18 11.31
C LEU A 10 -9.22 22.68 12.74
N GLN A 11 -10.48 22.37 13.07
CA GLN A 11 -10.88 22.09 14.44
C GLN A 11 -10.58 20.63 14.75
N LEU A 12 -9.62 20.42 15.64
CA LEU A 12 -9.41 19.14 16.29
C LEU A 12 -10.48 18.92 17.34
N THR A 13 -10.85 17.66 17.57
CA THR A 13 -11.73 17.30 18.68
C THR A 13 -11.04 17.57 20.03
N THR A 14 -11.83 17.60 21.10
CA THR A 14 -11.33 17.76 22.47
C THR A 14 -10.33 16.67 22.85
N ASP A 15 -10.58 15.44 22.42
CA ASP A 15 -9.71 14.29 22.68
C ASP A 15 -8.40 14.37 21.90
N GLU A 16 -8.44 14.80 20.64
CA GLU A 16 -7.25 15.03 19.81
C GLU A 16 -6.39 16.16 20.38
N THR A 17 -7.03 17.23 20.83
CA THR A 17 -6.35 18.35 21.49
C THR A 17 -5.68 17.92 22.79
N LYS A 18 -6.32 17.04 23.56
CA LYS A 18 -5.75 16.46 24.79
C LYS A 18 -4.58 15.52 24.47
N ALA A 19 -4.69 14.70 23.42
CA ALA A 19 -3.62 13.82 22.98
C ALA A 19 -2.39 14.59 22.51
N LEU A 20 -2.55 15.74 21.84
CA LEU A 20 -1.41 16.58 21.45
C LEU A 20 -0.62 17.12 22.65
N LYS A 21 -1.27 17.33 23.80
CA LYS A 21 -0.58 17.78 25.02
C LYS A 21 0.42 16.76 25.57
N SER A 22 0.37 15.49 25.14
CA SER A 22 1.36 14.48 25.52
C SER A 22 2.67 14.56 24.73
N LEU A 23 2.74 15.38 23.68
CA LEU A 23 3.97 15.61 22.91
C LEU A 23 4.87 16.65 23.58
N PRO A 24 6.19 16.68 23.29
CA PRO A 24 7.06 17.77 23.73
C PRO A 24 6.55 19.14 23.28
N ALA A 25 6.73 20.18 24.10
CA ALA A 25 6.22 21.53 23.82
C ALA A 25 6.63 22.07 22.44
N ALA A 26 7.88 21.80 22.02
CA ALA A 26 8.35 22.17 20.69
C ALA A 26 7.53 21.51 19.56
N THR A 27 7.18 20.22 19.70
CA THR A 27 6.35 19.50 18.73
C THR A 27 4.91 20.02 18.73
N GLN A 28 4.36 20.38 19.90
CA GLN A 28 3.03 21.01 19.98
C GLN A 28 2.97 22.35 19.25
N ILE A 29 4.00 23.19 19.40
CA ILE A 29 4.10 24.48 18.69
C ILE A 29 4.15 24.26 17.18
N THR A 30 4.97 23.32 16.72
CA THR A 30 5.10 22.97 15.30
C THR A 30 3.77 22.42 14.75
N ALA A 31 3.09 21.53 15.49
CA ALA A 31 1.77 21.02 15.16
C ALA A 31 0.73 22.13 15.00
N LYS A 32 0.70 23.10 15.93
CA LYS A 32 -0.22 24.24 15.86
C LYS A 32 0.05 25.12 14.63
N LYS A 33 1.31 25.39 14.31
CA LYS A 33 1.67 26.16 13.10
C LYS A 33 1.34 25.41 11.82
N ALA A 34 1.50 24.09 11.80
CA ALA A 34 1.10 23.24 10.68
C ALA A 34 -0.42 23.30 10.43
N LEU A 35 -1.24 23.23 11.48
CA LEU A 35 -2.71 23.42 11.40
C LEU A 35 -3.11 24.82 10.90
N GLN A 36 -2.30 25.84 11.20
CA GLN A 36 -2.48 27.19 10.68
C GLN A 36 -2.03 27.33 9.21
N GLY A 37 -1.51 26.25 8.60
CA GLY A 37 -1.15 26.18 7.20
C GLY A 37 0.35 26.35 6.90
N SER A 38 1.23 26.34 7.90
CA SER A 38 2.68 26.41 7.68
C SER A 38 3.21 25.14 7.02
N ILE A 39 3.66 25.25 5.76
CA ILE A 39 4.25 24.14 5.00
C ILE A 39 5.57 23.70 5.64
N THR A 40 6.40 24.64 6.07
CA THR A 40 7.70 24.36 6.68
C THR A 40 7.56 23.59 7.98
N ASP A 41 6.58 23.95 8.82
CA ASP A 41 6.35 23.24 10.08
C ASP A 41 5.71 21.86 9.84
N LEU A 42 4.87 21.71 8.81
CA LEU A 42 4.36 20.40 8.39
C LEU A 42 5.49 19.47 7.93
N ALA A 43 6.42 19.96 7.10
CA ALA A 43 7.60 19.22 6.67
C ALA A 43 8.49 18.81 7.86
N ARG A 44 8.73 19.74 8.81
CA ARG A 44 9.48 19.45 10.03
C ARG A 44 8.83 18.34 10.86
N LEU A 45 7.50 18.29 10.98
CA LEU A 45 6.82 17.19 11.68
C LEU A 45 7.13 15.84 11.04
N VAL A 46 7.08 15.76 9.70
CA VAL A 46 7.42 14.54 8.95
C VAL A 46 8.87 14.14 9.19
N GLU A 47 9.79 15.11 9.14
CA GLU A 47 11.21 14.88 9.40
C GLU A 47 11.46 14.40 10.84
N PHE A 48 10.86 15.04 11.83
CA PHE A 48 10.98 14.64 13.23
C PHE A 48 10.48 13.21 13.48
N MET A 49 9.37 12.83 12.85
CA MET A 49 8.85 11.46 12.92
C MET A 49 9.80 10.47 12.25
N THR A 50 10.32 10.82 11.07
CA THR A 50 11.27 9.98 10.32
C THR A 50 12.55 9.74 11.10
N LEU A 51 13.12 10.78 11.71
CA LEU A 51 14.29 10.67 12.59
C LEU A 51 13.99 9.89 13.88
N SER A 52 12.73 9.86 14.31
CA SER A 52 12.30 9.12 15.50
C SER A 52 12.03 7.64 15.24
N ILE A 53 12.00 7.17 13.97
CA ILE A 53 11.88 5.74 13.63
C ILE A 53 12.97 4.91 14.32
N THR A 54 14.12 5.51 14.60
CA THR A 54 15.26 4.85 15.27
C THR A 54 15.23 4.94 16.79
N ARG A 55 14.26 5.63 17.40
CA ARG A 55 14.18 5.90 18.84
C ARG A 55 12.98 5.21 19.51
N SER A 56 13.13 4.91 20.79
CA SER A 56 12.31 4.00 21.60
C SER A 56 10.86 4.40 21.91
N SER A 57 10.26 5.39 21.22
CA SER A 57 8.85 5.76 21.43
C SER A 57 8.16 6.28 20.16
N PRO A 58 7.93 5.40 19.16
CA PRO A 58 7.26 5.74 17.91
C PRO A 58 5.74 5.96 18.08
N SER A 59 5.13 5.31 19.06
CA SER A 59 3.66 5.26 19.24
C SER A 59 3.03 6.58 19.67
N ARG A 60 3.80 7.50 20.26
CA ARG A 60 3.31 8.84 20.68
C ARG A 60 2.91 9.74 19.50
N PHE A 61 3.42 9.47 18.30
CA PHE A 61 3.15 10.29 17.11
C PHE A 61 1.79 9.98 16.45
N CYS A 62 1.08 8.93 16.90
CA CYS A 62 -0.26 8.62 16.39
C CYS A 62 -1.27 9.76 16.60
N CYS A 63 -1.07 10.61 17.63
CA CYS A 63 -1.90 11.79 17.85
C CYS A 63 -1.75 12.88 16.77
N LEU A 64 -0.79 12.75 15.85
CA LEU A 64 -0.60 13.66 14.72
C LEU A 64 -1.45 13.29 13.49
N VAL A 65 -2.04 12.08 13.43
CA VAL A 65 -2.90 11.66 12.30
C VAL A 65 -3.99 12.67 11.98
N PRO A 66 -4.74 13.20 12.97
CA PRO A 66 -5.78 14.20 12.71
C PRO A 66 -5.23 15.51 12.13
N ILE A 67 -4.00 15.91 12.49
CA ILE A 67 -3.37 17.13 11.94
C ILE A 67 -3.10 16.97 10.45
N PHE A 68 -2.45 15.87 10.06
CA PHE A 68 -2.18 15.59 8.65
C PHE A 68 -3.48 15.48 7.87
N HIS A 69 -4.47 14.82 8.45
CA HIS A 69 -5.75 14.64 7.79
C HIS A 69 -6.51 15.96 7.61
N ALA A 70 -6.54 16.82 8.64
CA ALA A 70 -7.18 18.13 8.56
C ALA A 70 -6.55 19.02 7.47
N THR A 71 -5.27 18.82 7.14
CA THR A 71 -4.61 19.54 6.03
C THR A 71 -4.99 19.01 4.63
N LEU A 72 -5.67 17.87 4.52
CA LEU A 72 -6.11 17.23 3.27
C LEU A 72 -7.56 17.56 2.92
N ASN A 73 -7.90 18.84 2.81
CA ASN A 73 -9.23 19.25 2.39
C ASN A 73 -9.46 18.90 0.90
N SER A 74 -10.40 18.00 0.61
CA SER A 74 -10.73 17.56 -0.76
C SER A 74 -11.28 18.68 -1.65
N VAL A 75 -11.91 19.71 -1.07
CA VAL A 75 -12.39 20.88 -1.82
C VAL A 75 -11.24 21.69 -2.42
N GLN A 76 -10.03 21.56 -1.85
CA GLN A 76 -8.84 22.28 -2.32
C GLN A 76 -8.08 21.55 -3.43
N VAL A 77 -8.50 20.35 -3.86
CA VAL A 77 -7.84 19.64 -4.96
C VAL A 77 -7.99 20.45 -6.25
N PRO A 78 -6.88 20.95 -6.83
CA PRO A 78 -6.97 21.83 -7.99
C PRO A 78 -7.20 21.02 -9.27
N LYS A 79 -8.04 21.55 -10.17
CA LYS A 79 -8.23 21.00 -11.52
C LYS A 79 -7.01 21.21 -12.42
N TYR A 80 -6.24 22.28 -12.17
CA TYR A 80 -5.07 22.66 -12.94
C TYR A 80 -3.97 23.14 -12.01
N ILE A 81 -2.72 22.86 -12.36
CA ILE A 81 -1.57 23.30 -11.58
C ILE A 81 -1.14 24.69 -12.06
N ASN A 82 -1.14 25.66 -11.15
CA ASN A 82 -0.65 27.02 -11.38
C ASN A 82 0.00 27.58 -10.10
N PRO A 83 0.73 28.72 -10.15
CA PRO A 83 1.44 29.25 -8.99
C PRO A 83 0.58 29.45 -7.73
N LYS A 84 -0.73 29.70 -7.87
CA LYS A 84 -1.65 29.88 -6.74
C LYS A 84 -2.02 28.56 -6.06
N THR A 85 -2.00 27.44 -6.78
CA THR A 85 -2.38 26.12 -6.26
C THR A 85 -1.18 25.34 -5.72
N ILE A 86 0.05 25.71 -6.09
CA ILE A 86 1.29 25.08 -5.63
C ILE A 86 1.36 24.94 -4.10
N PRO A 87 1.05 25.97 -3.29
CA PRO A 87 1.13 25.84 -1.83
C PRO A 87 0.19 24.76 -1.27
N ALA A 88 -1.02 24.62 -1.83
CA ALA A 88 -1.97 23.59 -1.42
C ALA A 88 -1.47 22.19 -1.80
N ILE A 89 -0.91 22.03 -3.00
CA ILE A 89 -0.33 20.77 -3.48
C ILE A 89 0.84 20.35 -2.59
N ILE A 90 1.78 21.26 -2.30
CA ILE A 90 2.94 20.95 -1.44
C ILE A 90 2.48 20.61 -0.02
N ARG A 91 1.48 21.31 0.51
CA ARG A 91 0.89 20.99 1.82
C ARG A 91 0.29 19.59 1.82
N ALA A 92 -0.51 19.23 0.81
CA ALA A 92 -1.11 17.90 0.69
C ALA A 92 -0.05 16.80 0.54
N LYS A 93 1.04 17.05 -0.19
CA LYS A 93 2.18 16.14 -0.28
C LYS A 93 2.74 15.82 1.11
N TRP A 94 3.09 16.84 1.88
CA TRP A 94 3.65 16.64 3.22
C TRP A 94 2.65 16.02 4.19
N ALA A 95 1.36 16.32 4.04
CA ALA A 95 0.31 15.71 4.83
C ALA A 95 0.19 14.20 4.57
N LEU A 96 0.12 13.79 3.30
CA LEU A 96 0.09 12.37 2.92
C LEU A 96 1.38 11.65 3.33
N LEU A 97 2.55 12.28 3.16
CA LEU A 97 3.82 11.73 3.65
C LEU A 97 3.78 11.52 5.17
N GLY A 98 3.25 12.49 5.92
CA GLY A 98 3.05 12.38 7.36
C GLY A 98 2.17 11.21 7.76
N LEU A 99 1.04 11.01 7.07
CA LEU A 99 0.16 9.86 7.28
C LEU A 99 0.89 8.53 7.04
N VAL A 100 1.65 8.43 5.95
CA VAL A 100 2.45 7.23 5.64
C VAL A 100 3.51 6.98 6.71
N THR A 101 4.22 8.01 7.17
CA THR A 101 5.25 7.91 8.20
C THR A 101 4.67 7.48 9.55
N VAL A 102 3.59 8.12 10.03
CA VAL A 102 2.92 7.74 11.29
C VAL A 102 2.44 6.30 11.23
N SER A 103 1.89 5.89 10.09
CA SER A 103 1.39 4.54 9.91
C SER A 103 2.51 3.50 9.96
N THR A 104 3.63 3.79 9.29
CA THR A 104 4.81 2.92 9.33
C THR A 104 5.35 2.80 10.76
N LEU A 105 5.39 3.91 11.52
CA LEU A 105 5.79 3.94 12.92
C LEU A 105 4.88 3.10 13.82
N ALA A 106 3.56 3.20 13.66
CA ALA A 106 2.60 2.42 14.43
C ALA A 106 2.85 0.91 14.27
N THR A 107 3.06 0.46 13.02
CA THR A 107 3.19 -0.97 12.68
C THR A 107 4.44 -1.67 13.21
N SER A 108 5.39 -0.92 13.76
CA SER A 108 6.61 -1.47 14.39
C SER A 108 6.37 -2.08 15.79
N SER A 109 5.18 -1.88 16.37
CA SER A 109 4.79 -2.46 17.67
C SER A 109 3.43 -3.17 17.57
N PRO A 110 3.39 -4.43 17.09
CA PRO A 110 2.14 -5.16 16.81
C PRO A 110 1.27 -5.46 18.04
N SER A 111 1.77 -5.24 19.26
CA SER A 111 1.07 -5.54 20.52
C SER A 111 0.10 -4.45 20.99
N ASP A 112 0.04 -3.28 20.34
CA ASP A 112 -0.51 -2.08 20.98
C ASP A 112 -1.95 -1.71 20.59
N GLY A 113 -2.62 -2.43 19.68
CA GLY A 113 -3.99 -2.10 19.21
C GLY A 113 -4.13 -0.74 18.51
N ARG A 114 -3.06 0.07 18.45
CA ARG A 114 -3.01 1.41 17.86
C ARG A 114 -2.89 1.39 16.34
N ASP A 115 -2.38 0.31 15.76
CA ASP A 115 -2.39 0.05 14.31
C ASP A 115 -3.81 0.11 13.73
N ASP A 116 -4.75 -0.47 14.48
CA ASP A 116 -6.16 -0.49 14.16
C ASP A 116 -6.77 0.92 14.21
N ALA A 117 -6.39 1.74 15.20
CA ALA A 117 -6.89 3.12 15.32
C ALA A 117 -6.44 4.03 14.16
N VAL A 118 -5.16 3.98 13.76
CA VAL A 118 -4.62 4.80 12.67
C VAL A 118 -5.26 4.41 11.34
N THR A 119 -5.33 3.11 11.06
CA THR A 119 -5.93 2.62 9.81
C THR A 119 -7.42 2.85 9.74
N LYS A 120 -8.17 2.63 10.84
CA LYS A 120 -9.59 3.01 10.93
C LYS A 120 -9.80 4.50 10.70
N TYR A 121 -8.92 5.34 11.22
CA TYR A 121 -9.00 6.78 10.99
C TYR A 121 -8.84 7.10 9.50
N ILE A 122 -7.82 6.55 8.83
CA ILE A 122 -7.61 6.73 7.38
C ILE A 122 -8.84 6.28 6.58
N VAL A 123 -9.43 5.13 6.93
CA VAL A 123 -10.62 4.58 6.26
C VAL A 123 -11.84 5.49 6.44
N ARG A 124 -12.11 5.95 7.66
CA ARG A 124 -13.22 6.89 7.96
C ARG A 124 -13.10 8.22 7.24
N LYS A 125 -11.88 8.58 6.86
CA LYS A 125 -11.51 9.85 6.28
C LYS A 125 -11.00 9.72 4.84
N TRP A 126 -11.38 8.61 4.21
CA TRP A 126 -10.95 8.27 2.86
C TRP A 126 -11.36 9.32 1.84
N ASP A 127 -12.58 9.86 1.92
CA ASP A 127 -13.11 10.85 0.96
C ASP A 127 -12.32 12.16 0.91
N GLU A 128 -11.58 12.48 1.97
CA GLU A 128 -10.69 13.64 2.02
C GLU A 128 -9.29 13.31 1.48
N THR A 129 -8.82 12.08 1.71
CA THR A 129 -7.47 11.62 1.35
C THR A 129 -7.39 11.19 -0.12
N TYR A 130 -8.39 10.45 -0.60
CA TYR A 130 -8.47 9.86 -1.92
C TYR A 130 -8.31 10.87 -3.07
N PRO A 131 -9.00 12.03 -3.07
CA PRO A 131 -8.87 13.00 -4.15
C PRO A 131 -7.43 13.52 -4.33
N TRP A 132 -6.70 13.69 -3.23
CA TRP A 132 -5.29 14.07 -3.26
C TRP A 132 -4.40 12.93 -3.77
N MET A 133 -4.63 11.69 -3.33
CA MET A 133 -3.91 10.52 -3.86
C MET A 133 -4.12 10.38 -5.37
N TRP A 134 -5.37 10.51 -5.84
CA TRP A 134 -5.72 10.50 -7.25
C TRP A 134 -5.01 11.63 -8.02
N PHE A 135 -5.01 12.84 -7.47
CA PHE A 135 -4.30 13.98 -8.04
C PHE A 135 -2.80 13.68 -8.24
N PHE A 136 -2.11 13.15 -7.23
CA PHE A 136 -0.69 12.80 -7.34
C PHE A 136 -0.44 11.65 -8.32
N ALA A 137 -1.33 10.64 -8.35
CA ALA A 137 -1.21 9.55 -9.32
C ALA A 137 -1.29 10.08 -10.76
N GLN A 138 -2.26 10.95 -11.06
CA GLN A 138 -2.47 11.48 -12.40
C GLN A 138 -1.41 12.48 -12.85
N ASN A 139 -0.94 13.33 -11.94
CA ASN A 139 -0.06 14.46 -12.30
C ASN A 139 1.42 14.16 -12.12
N CYS A 140 1.78 13.11 -11.38
CA CYS A 140 3.16 12.83 -11.00
C CYS A 140 3.62 11.41 -11.36
N LEU A 141 2.74 10.53 -11.83
CA LEU A 141 3.13 9.26 -12.46
C LEU A 141 3.06 9.40 -13.99
N PRO A 142 4.06 8.88 -14.73
CA PRO A 142 4.03 8.92 -16.19
C PRO A 142 2.83 8.11 -16.72
N PRO A 143 2.09 8.64 -17.71
CA PRO A 143 1.03 7.87 -18.35
C PRO A 143 1.62 6.66 -19.09
N PRO A 144 0.83 5.59 -19.28
CA PRO A 144 1.32 4.30 -19.76
C PRO A 144 1.75 4.32 -21.24
N TYR A 145 1.41 5.38 -21.98
CA TYR A 145 1.65 5.50 -23.42
C TYR A 145 2.49 6.72 -23.81
N ASP A 146 2.92 7.54 -22.86
CA ASP A 146 3.60 8.80 -23.20
C ASP A 146 4.60 9.26 -22.14
N VAL A 147 5.87 8.88 -22.34
CA VAL A 147 6.99 9.36 -21.52
C VAL A 147 7.41 10.79 -21.91
N SER A 148 6.82 11.36 -22.98
CA SER A 148 7.23 12.63 -23.58
C SER A 148 6.32 13.82 -23.23
N VAL A 149 5.10 13.59 -22.73
CA VAL A 149 4.07 14.65 -22.62
C VAL A 149 3.91 15.28 -21.24
N THR A 150 4.47 14.69 -20.17
CA THR A 150 4.44 15.36 -18.87
C THR A 150 5.87 15.73 -18.47
N PRO A 151 6.27 17.02 -18.53
CA PRO A 151 7.57 17.39 -17.99
C PRO A 151 7.60 16.93 -16.53
N PRO A 152 8.66 16.19 -16.10
CA PRO A 152 8.84 15.90 -14.69
C PRO A 152 8.74 17.22 -13.95
N ARG A 153 7.94 17.25 -12.88
CA ARG A 153 7.79 18.43 -12.01
C ARG A 153 8.52 18.12 -10.70
N PRO A 154 9.87 18.00 -10.72
CA PRO A 154 10.64 17.60 -9.56
C PRO A 154 10.38 18.53 -8.37
N ASP A 155 10.07 19.79 -8.64
CA ASP A 155 9.76 20.80 -7.62
C ASP A 155 8.47 20.53 -6.82
N LEU A 156 7.55 19.71 -7.36
CA LEU A 156 6.28 19.39 -6.70
C LEU A 156 6.32 18.01 -6.05
N CYS A 157 6.62 16.98 -6.81
CA CYS A 157 6.56 15.60 -6.37
C CYS A 157 7.38 14.71 -7.31
N SER A 158 8.32 13.94 -6.78
CA SER A 158 9.03 12.94 -7.57
C SER A 158 8.10 11.76 -7.88
N VAL A 159 8.43 10.96 -8.89
CA VAL A 159 7.70 9.70 -9.17
C VAL A 159 7.78 8.76 -7.96
N SER A 160 8.94 8.72 -7.28
CA SER A 160 9.16 7.99 -6.02
C SER A 160 8.17 8.42 -4.93
N ASP A 161 8.04 9.73 -4.72
CA ASP A 161 7.06 10.29 -3.77
C ASP A 161 5.64 9.95 -4.19
N ALA A 162 5.26 10.17 -5.45
CA ALA A 162 3.92 9.91 -5.95
C ALA A 162 3.51 8.44 -5.73
N VAL A 163 4.42 7.50 -5.96
CA VAL A 163 4.17 6.08 -5.67
C VAL A 163 4.01 5.84 -4.17
N LYS A 164 4.89 6.40 -3.32
CA LYS A 164 4.77 6.25 -1.85
C LYS A 164 3.43 6.81 -1.34
N LEU A 165 3.02 7.99 -1.83
CA LEU A 165 1.80 8.68 -1.42
C LEU A 165 0.52 7.94 -1.83
N THR A 166 0.57 7.15 -2.89
CA THR A 166 -0.61 6.48 -3.47
C THR A 166 -0.69 5.02 -3.04
N ILE A 167 0.42 4.28 -3.09
CA ILE A 167 0.44 2.84 -2.79
C ILE A 167 0.51 2.57 -1.29
N SER A 168 1.32 3.31 -0.53
CA SER A 168 1.58 2.97 0.88
C SER A 168 0.30 3.04 1.74
N PRO A 169 -0.57 4.07 1.61
CA PRO A 169 -1.84 4.09 2.35
C PRO A 169 -2.75 2.91 1.98
N LEU A 170 -2.82 2.53 0.70
CA LEU A 170 -3.62 1.39 0.23
C LEU A 170 -3.10 0.06 0.81
N SER A 171 -1.79 -0.18 0.71
CA SER A 171 -1.15 -1.37 1.26
C SER A 171 -1.34 -1.47 2.78
N LEU A 172 -1.29 -0.34 3.48
CA LEU A 172 -1.50 -0.26 4.92
C LEU A 172 -2.93 -0.65 5.29
N ILE A 173 -3.95 0.00 4.72
CA ILE A 173 -5.35 -0.32 5.05
C ILE A 173 -5.69 -1.76 4.66
N CYS A 174 -5.08 -2.27 3.58
CA CYS A 174 -5.25 -3.65 3.13
C CYS A 174 -4.68 -4.67 4.14
N THR A 175 -3.48 -4.42 4.65
CA THR A 175 -2.77 -5.37 5.53
C THR A 175 -3.23 -5.29 6.99
N LYS A 176 -3.71 -4.12 7.44
CA LYS A 176 -3.92 -3.85 8.87
C LYS A 176 -5.36 -3.61 9.29
N SER A 177 -6.28 -3.30 8.38
CA SER A 177 -7.66 -2.97 8.72
C SER A 177 -8.66 -3.83 7.95
N GLU A 178 -9.58 -4.45 8.68
CA GLU A 178 -10.68 -5.18 8.06
C GLU A 178 -11.70 -4.22 7.42
N GLU A 179 -11.94 -3.05 8.01
CA GLU A 179 -12.73 -1.98 7.39
C GLU A 179 -12.05 -1.46 6.12
N GLY A 180 -10.72 -1.36 6.12
CA GLY A 180 -9.91 -1.01 4.96
C GLY A 180 -10.05 -2.02 3.82
N ARG A 181 -9.93 -3.31 4.12
CA ARG A 181 -10.19 -4.38 3.14
C ARG A 181 -11.63 -4.36 2.64
N HIS A 182 -12.60 -4.07 3.50
CA HIS A 182 -13.99 -3.91 3.08
C HIS A 182 -14.15 -2.74 2.11
N LEU A 183 -13.58 -1.57 2.41
CA LEU A 183 -13.58 -0.40 1.52
C LEU A 183 -13.00 -0.72 0.13
N LEU A 184 -11.89 -1.47 0.07
CA LEU A 184 -11.27 -1.91 -1.19
C LEU A 184 -12.19 -2.83 -2.02
N ARG A 185 -13.06 -3.60 -1.37
CA ARG A 185 -13.99 -4.56 -2.03
C ARG A 185 -15.34 -3.95 -2.39
N SER A 186 -15.81 -2.95 -1.64
CA SER A 186 -17.18 -2.46 -1.73
C SER A 186 -17.31 -1.11 -2.45
N SER A 187 -16.21 -0.40 -2.69
CA SER A 187 -16.23 0.92 -3.34
C SER A 187 -15.74 0.88 -4.79
N VAL A 188 -16.62 1.27 -5.72
CA VAL A 188 -16.32 1.31 -7.16
C VAL A 188 -15.20 2.30 -7.46
N SER A 189 -15.21 3.49 -6.85
CA SER A 189 -14.18 4.51 -7.06
C SER A 189 -12.81 4.05 -6.58
N VAL A 190 -12.77 3.29 -5.48
CA VAL A 190 -11.54 2.72 -4.93
C VAL A 190 -11.00 1.62 -5.82
N GLN A 191 -11.84 0.67 -6.26
CA GLN A 191 -11.42 -0.37 -7.21
C GLN A 191 -10.94 0.22 -8.52
N HIS A 192 -11.63 1.25 -9.04
CA HIS A 192 -11.22 1.94 -10.25
C HIS A 192 -9.83 2.56 -10.11
N PHE A 193 -9.62 3.26 -9.00
CA PHE A 193 -8.32 3.85 -8.70
C PHE A 193 -7.22 2.80 -8.56
N VAL A 194 -7.46 1.72 -7.81
CA VAL A 194 -6.49 0.63 -7.63
C VAL A 194 -6.15 0.00 -8.97
N ALA A 195 -7.15 -0.31 -9.81
CA ALA A 195 -6.95 -0.90 -11.13
C ALA A 195 -6.10 -0.01 -12.05
N GLN A 196 -6.40 1.29 -12.10
CA GLN A 196 -5.66 2.25 -12.93
C GLN A 196 -4.24 2.48 -12.39
N LEU A 197 -4.09 2.62 -11.07
CA LEU A 197 -2.78 2.75 -10.42
C LEU A 197 -1.92 1.51 -10.65
N TRP A 198 -2.51 0.32 -10.59
CA TRP A 198 -1.81 -0.94 -10.85
C TRP A 198 -1.25 -1.00 -12.28
N ILE A 199 -2.03 -0.59 -13.28
CA ILE A 199 -1.55 -0.50 -14.66
C ILE A 199 -0.42 0.51 -14.79
N LEU A 200 -0.55 1.70 -14.18
CA LEU A 200 0.50 2.72 -14.18
C LEU A 200 1.81 2.17 -13.59
N VAL A 201 1.75 1.57 -12.40
CA VAL A 201 2.91 1.00 -11.70
C VAL A 201 3.52 -0.18 -12.47
N GLY A 202 2.67 -0.97 -13.13
CA GLY A 202 3.09 -2.05 -14.03
C GLY A 202 3.90 -1.59 -15.23
N ASN A 203 3.72 -0.35 -15.66
CA ASN A 203 4.42 0.23 -16.79
C ASN A 203 5.66 1.05 -16.40
N LEU A 204 5.85 1.37 -15.12
CA LEU A 204 7.05 2.05 -14.64
C LEU A 204 8.32 1.25 -14.96
N LYS A 205 9.29 1.91 -15.57
CA LYS A 205 10.68 1.44 -15.77
C LYS A 205 11.56 2.04 -14.67
N GLY A 206 12.59 1.33 -14.19
CA GLY A 206 13.45 1.84 -13.12
C GLY A 206 14.22 3.11 -13.48
N GLU A 207 14.51 3.32 -14.76
CA GLU A 207 15.15 4.55 -15.27
C GLU A 207 14.31 5.81 -14.97
N VAL A 208 12.98 5.68 -14.85
CA VAL A 208 12.06 6.81 -14.62
C VAL A 208 12.09 7.32 -13.18
N LEU A 209 12.72 6.59 -12.26
CA LEU A 209 12.89 7.02 -10.86
C LEU A 209 14.25 7.67 -10.59
N GLN A 210 15.09 7.92 -11.60
CA GLN A 210 16.38 8.60 -11.42
C GLN A 210 16.15 10.03 -10.89
N GLY A 211 16.27 10.19 -9.57
CA GLY A 211 16.02 11.44 -8.86
C GLY A 211 16.41 11.40 -7.38
N ASP A 212 16.36 10.22 -6.74
CA ASP A 212 16.81 10.04 -5.35
C ASP A 212 18.24 9.43 -5.31
N PRO A 213 19.27 10.16 -4.82
CA PRO A 213 20.61 9.61 -4.68
C PRO A 213 20.63 8.46 -3.66
N GLY A 214 21.12 7.29 -4.07
CA GLY A 214 21.42 6.16 -3.18
C GLY A 214 20.38 5.03 -3.09
N THR A 215 19.28 5.06 -3.85
CA THR A 215 18.42 3.88 -4.05
C THR A 215 18.56 3.38 -5.48
N THR A 216 18.92 2.10 -5.66
CA THR A 216 18.78 1.47 -6.98
C THR A 216 17.30 1.44 -7.31
N THR A 217 16.92 2.31 -8.23
CA THR A 217 15.54 2.61 -8.59
C THR A 217 14.74 1.37 -8.95
N ASP A 218 15.37 0.39 -9.60
CA ASP A 218 14.76 -0.90 -9.92
C ASP A 218 14.31 -1.69 -8.69
N ALA A 219 15.13 -1.77 -7.64
CA ALA A 219 14.80 -2.54 -6.44
C ALA A 219 13.58 -1.95 -5.70
N LEU A 220 13.43 -0.62 -5.72
CA LEU A 220 12.26 0.04 -5.13
C LEU A 220 10.99 -0.29 -5.90
N VAL A 221 10.99 -0.17 -7.25
CA VAL A 221 9.80 -0.50 -8.05
C VAL A 221 9.40 -1.97 -7.87
N SER A 222 10.37 -2.88 -7.81
CA SER A 222 10.10 -4.30 -7.62
C SER A 222 9.47 -4.60 -6.26
N LYS A 223 9.98 -4.00 -5.19
CA LYS A 223 9.35 -4.09 -3.85
C LYS A 223 7.93 -3.53 -3.87
N LEU A 224 7.71 -2.39 -4.53
CA LEU A 224 6.38 -1.78 -4.66
C LEU A 224 5.40 -2.70 -5.41
N ARG A 225 5.82 -3.32 -6.52
CA ARG A 225 4.99 -4.25 -7.28
C ARG A 225 4.56 -5.44 -6.43
N ALA A 226 5.49 -6.04 -5.70
CA ALA A 226 5.21 -7.17 -4.81
C ALA A 226 4.28 -6.77 -3.66
N SER A 227 4.53 -5.63 -3.00
CA SER A 227 3.66 -5.10 -1.93
C SER A 227 2.24 -4.81 -2.42
N PHE A 228 2.09 -4.30 -3.64
CA PHE A 228 0.78 -3.92 -4.17
C PHE A 228 -0.04 -5.11 -4.69
N ALA A 229 0.56 -6.28 -4.89
CA ALA A 229 -0.14 -7.48 -5.37
C ALA A 229 -1.29 -7.88 -4.42
N LEU A 230 -1.08 -7.81 -3.10
CA LEU A 230 -2.12 -8.07 -2.11
C LEU A 230 -3.31 -7.09 -2.24
N THR A 231 -3.03 -5.80 -2.43
CA THR A 231 -4.10 -4.79 -2.57
C THR A 231 -4.98 -5.08 -3.77
N ASN A 232 -4.37 -5.46 -4.90
CA ASN A 232 -5.10 -5.84 -6.11
C ASN A 232 -5.94 -7.10 -5.88
N TYR A 233 -5.36 -8.13 -5.28
CA TYR A 233 -6.09 -9.35 -4.96
C TYR A 233 -7.27 -9.08 -4.03
N VAL A 234 -7.09 -8.30 -2.96
CA VAL A 234 -8.17 -7.97 -2.02
C VAL A 234 -9.31 -7.23 -2.72
N CYS A 235 -9.04 -6.35 -3.69
CA CYS A 235 -10.10 -5.67 -4.44
C CYS A 235 -11.01 -6.65 -5.19
N VAL A 236 -10.49 -7.79 -5.63
CA VAL A 236 -11.23 -8.76 -6.44
C VAL A 236 -11.62 -10.03 -5.69
N SER A 237 -11.13 -10.21 -4.46
CA SER A 237 -11.46 -11.36 -3.64
C SER A 237 -12.85 -11.20 -3.03
N GLU A 238 -13.54 -12.33 -2.84
CA GLU A 238 -14.73 -12.36 -2.00
C GLU A 238 -14.38 -12.01 -0.55
N SER A 239 -15.38 -11.56 0.21
CA SER A 239 -15.23 -11.31 1.63
C SER A 239 -15.41 -12.62 2.38
N GLU A 240 -14.60 -12.83 3.42
CA GLU A 240 -14.76 -13.96 4.35
C GLU A 240 -16.05 -13.84 5.17
N HIS A 241 -16.65 -12.65 5.23
CA HIS A 241 -17.90 -12.40 5.94
C HIS A 241 -19.06 -12.35 4.93
N PRO A 242 -20.06 -13.26 5.04
CA PRO A 242 -21.16 -13.35 4.07
C PRO A 242 -22.02 -12.07 4.03
N ASP A 243 -22.04 -11.29 5.11
CA ASP A 243 -22.83 -10.06 5.22
C ASP A 243 -22.15 -8.84 4.57
N LYS A 244 -20.87 -8.96 4.16
CA LYS A 244 -20.12 -7.85 3.58
C LYS A 244 -20.23 -7.85 2.07
N ILE A 245 -20.80 -6.77 1.55
CA ILE A 245 -20.91 -6.53 0.11
C ILE A 245 -19.53 -6.53 -0.54
N THR A 246 -19.38 -7.34 -1.58
CA THR A 246 -18.26 -7.30 -2.53
C THR A 246 -18.76 -6.93 -3.90
N LEU A 247 -17.99 -6.12 -4.62
CA LEU A 247 -18.29 -5.77 -6.00
C LEU A 247 -17.86 -6.89 -6.95
N PRO A 248 -18.54 -7.07 -8.09
CA PRO A 248 -18.15 -8.06 -9.08
C PRO A 248 -16.79 -7.70 -9.70
N LEU A 249 -15.99 -8.74 -10.00
CA LEU A 249 -14.69 -8.63 -10.69
C LEU A 249 -14.79 -7.81 -12.00
N SER A 250 -15.94 -7.84 -12.67
CA SER A 250 -16.20 -7.06 -13.89
C SER A 250 -15.96 -5.56 -13.72
N ASN A 251 -16.20 -4.99 -12.53
CA ASN A 251 -15.95 -3.58 -12.26
C ASN A 251 -14.46 -3.25 -12.32
N PHE A 252 -13.64 -4.07 -11.64
CA PHE A 252 -12.19 -3.94 -11.67
C PHE A 252 -11.63 -4.13 -13.09
N ILE A 253 -12.13 -5.14 -13.81
CA ILE A 253 -11.74 -5.41 -15.20
C ILE A 253 -12.09 -4.23 -16.11
N HIS A 254 -13.29 -3.68 -15.98
CA HIS A 254 -13.73 -2.53 -16.78
C HIS A 254 -12.84 -1.31 -16.52
N ALA A 255 -12.56 -1.00 -15.26
CA ALA A 255 -11.70 0.11 -14.88
C ALA A 255 -10.25 -0.03 -15.38
N ALA A 256 -9.77 -1.27 -15.46
CA ALA A 256 -8.48 -1.61 -16.05
C ALA A 256 -8.45 -1.50 -17.59
N GLY A 257 -9.59 -1.23 -18.24
CA GLY A 257 -9.71 -1.17 -19.70
C GLY A 257 -9.95 -2.53 -20.37
N GLY A 258 -10.39 -3.53 -19.60
CA GLY A 258 -10.78 -4.86 -20.08
C GLY A 258 -9.89 -6.00 -19.60
N VAL A 259 -10.29 -7.24 -19.93
CA VAL A 259 -9.61 -8.47 -19.47
C VAL A 259 -8.17 -8.52 -19.96
N LYS A 260 -7.95 -8.11 -21.22
CA LYS A 260 -6.63 -8.16 -21.87
C LYS A 260 -5.60 -7.31 -21.11
N PRO A 261 -5.81 -6.00 -20.85
CA PRO A 261 -4.91 -5.22 -19.99
C PRO A 261 -4.63 -5.84 -18.61
N VAL A 262 -5.64 -6.41 -17.95
CA VAL A 262 -5.50 -7.06 -16.63
C VAL A 262 -4.54 -8.24 -16.73
N VAL A 263 -4.82 -9.20 -17.61
CA VAL A 263 -4.01 -10.42 -17.74
C VAL A 263 -2.57 -10.09 -18.16
N PHE A 264 -2.38 -9.18 -19.14
CA PHE A 264 -1.04 -8.76 -19.56
C PHE A 264 -0.25 -8.08 -18.44
N THR A 265 -0.90 -7.23 -17.65
CA THR A 265 -0.26 -6.56 -16.51
C THR A 265 0.10 -7.59 -15.44
N LEU A 266 -0.79 -8.53 -15.13
CA LEU A 266 -0.57 -9.57 -14.13
C LEU A 266 0.60 -10.48 -14.49
N LEU A 267 0.64 -10.99 -15.73
CA LEU A 267 1.77 -11.81 -16.21
C LEU A 267 3.10 -11.05 -16.19
N ARG A 268 3.06 -9.74 -16.49
CA ARG A 268 4.24 -8.88 -16.39
C ARG A 268 4.71 -8.70 -14.94
N TYR A 269 3.78 -8.56 -13.99
CA TYR A 269 4.10 -8.52 -12.55
C TYR A 269 4.75 -9.82 -12.11
N ILE A 270 4.13 -10.97 -12.41
CA ILE A 270 4.66 -12.29 -12.09
C ILE A 270 6.08 -12.43 -12.64
N ARG A 271 6.27 -12.21 -13.95
CA ARG A 271 7.59 -12.33 -14.58
C ARG A 271 8.65 -11.44 -13.94
N ARG A 272 8.31 -10.19 -13.60
CA ARG A 272 9.26 -9.24 -12.99
C ARG A 272 9.58 -9.63 -11.56
N ILE A 273 8.57 -9.92 -10.73
CA ILE A 273 8.78 -10.33 -9.34
C ILE A 273 9.60 -11.63 -9.29
N THR A 274 9.31 -12.61 -10.16
CA THR A 274 10.11 -13.85 -10.25
C THR A 274 11.56 -13.58 -10.61
N ARG A 275 11.82 -12.73 -11.62
CA ARG A 275 13.18 -12.34 -12.01
C ARG A 275 13.91 -11.65 -10.85
N ASP A 276 13.23 -10.75 -10.15
CA ASP A 276 13.83 -9.96 -9.08
C ASP A 276 14.03 -10.81 -7.81
N ALA A 277 13.21 -11.84 -7.58
CA ALA A 277 13.42 -12.86 -6.55
C ALA A 277 14.62 -13.75 -6.85
N ALA A 278 14.80 -14.17 -8.11
CA ALA A 278 15.96 -14.95 -8.54
C ALA A 278 17.28 -14.17 -8.44
N ALA A 279 17.22 -12.83 -8.44
CA ALA A 279 18.36 -11.94 -8.30
C ALA A 279 18.67 -11.55 -6.84
N VAL A 280 17.89 -12.03 -5.85
CA VAL A 280 18.20 -11.79 -4.43
C VAL A 280 19.46 -12.56 -4.07
N GLU A 281 20.46 -11.86 -3.53
CA GLU A 281 21.68 -12.50 -3.01
C GLU A 281 21.34 -13.52 -1.94
N GLU A 282 22.03 -14.66 -1.97
CA GLU A 282 21.84 -15.73 -0.98
C GLU A 282 22.02 -15.18 0.45
N PRO A 283 21.05 -15.40 1.36
CA PRO A 283 21.16 -14.91 2.71
C PRO A 283 22.42 -15.45 3.39
N ARG A 284 23.20 -14.57 4.01
CA ARG A 284 24.36 -14.99 4.81
C ARG A 284 23.91 -15.81 6.02
N LEU A 285 22.73 -15.48 6.55
CA LEU A 285 22.07 -16.19 7.62
C LEU A 285 20.56 -16.23 7.34
N TRP A 286 19.94 -17.40 7.48
CA TRP A 286 18.49 -17.58 7.31
C TRP A 286 17.70 -17.08 8.53
N MET A 287 17.90 -15.81 8.90
CA MET A 287 17.22 -15.16 10.01
C MET A 287 16.20 -14.14 9.49
N VAL A 288 15.09 -13.97 10.21
CA VAL A 288 14.03 -13.00 9.87
C VAL A 288 14.54 -11.55 9.82
N SER A 289 15.64 -11.25 10.51
CA SER A 289 16.29 -9.94 10.48
C SER A 289 17.10 -9.68 9.21
N ASP A 290 17.52 -10.72 8.49
CA ASP A 290 18.37 -10.63 7.30
C ASP A 290 17.62 -9.91 6.15
N PRO A 291 18.23 -8.89 5.53
CA PRO A 291 17.60 -8.13 4.45
C PRO A 291 17.21 -8.98 3.24
N SER A 292 18.02 -9.97 2.87
CA SER A 292 17.74 -10.87 1.74
C SER A 292 16.55 -11.77 2.05
N VAL A 293 16.45 -12.31 3.27
CA VAL A 293 15.28 -13.10 3.72
C VAL A 293 14.00 -12.27 3.68
N LYS A 294 14.04 -11.02 4.19
CA LYS A 294 12.88 -10.11 4.14
C LYS A 294 12.44 -9.80 2.71
N GLN A 295 13.41 -9.60 1.82
CA GLN A 295 13.14 -9.30 0.41
C GLN A 295 12.57 -10.51 -0.32
N LEU A 296 13.13 -11.71 -0.10
CA LEU A 296 12.62 -12.94 -0.66
C LEU A 296 11.19 -13.22 -0.17
N HIS A 297 10.93 -13.04 1.13
CA HIS A 297 9.59 -13.17 1.70
C HIS A 297 8.58 -12.25 1.01
N LEU A 298 8.93 -10.96 0.85
CA LEU A 298 8.08 -9.99 0.16
C LEU A 298 7.75 -10.43 -1.28
N TYR A 299 8.73 -10.91 -2.03
CA TYR A 299 8.52 -11.38 -3.40
C TYR A 299 7.68 -12.64 -3.47
N THR A 300 7.90 -13.61 -2.58
CA THR A 300 7.09 -14.84 -2.50
C THR A 300 5.63 -14.51 -2.18
N VAL A 301 5.39 -13.62 -1.22
CA VAL A 301 4.03 -13.14 -0.88
C VAL A 301 3.40 -12.42 -2.08
N GLY A 302 4.15 -11.55 -2.76
CA GLY A 302 3.69 -10.86 -3.97
C GLY A 302 3.33 -11.81 -5.11
N LEU A 303 4.12 -12.86 -5.33
CA LEU A 303 3.83 -13.91 -6.31
C LEU A 303 2.57 -14.69 -5.94
N ASN A 304 2.44 -15.11 -4.68
CA ASN A 304 1.25 -15.82 -4.21
C ASN A 304 -0.04 -15.05 -4.53
N TYR A 305 -0.12 -13.78 -4.14
CA TYR A 305 -1.31 -12.96 -4.43
C TYR A 305 -1.51 -12.68 -5.92
N SER A 306 -0.44 -12.58 -6.69
CA SER A 306 -0.55 -12.45 -8.15
C SER A 306 -1.14 -13.70 -8.79
N PHE A 307 -0.75 -14.89 -8.33
CA PHE A 307 -1.33 -16.15 -8.80
C PHE A 307 -2.78 -16.34 -8.35
N GLN A 308 -3.11 -15.98 -7.11
CA GLN A 308 -4.50 -16.01 -6.62
C GLN A 308 -5.41 -15.07 -7.42
N PHE A 309 -4.92 -13.88 -7.78
CA PHE A 309 -5.65 -12.99 -8.68
C PHE A 309 -5.84 -13.65 -10.06
N LEU A 310 -4.80 -14.28 -10.62
CA LEU A 310 -4.92 -14.96 -11.92
C LEU A 310 -5.97 -16.08 -11.87
N GLN A 311 -5.97 -16.88 -10.80
CA GLN A 311 -6.97 -17.92 -10.57
C GLN A 311 -8.39 -17.35 -10.47
N THR A 312 -8.56 -16.20 -9.81
CA THR A 312 -9.85 -15.51 -9.68
C THR A 312 -10.38 -15.04 -11.04
N ILE A 313 -9.51 -14.60 -11.95
CA ILE A 313 -9.89 -14.25 -13.31
C ILE A 313 -10.29 -15.51 -14.09
N SER A 314 -9.47 -16.56 -14.01
CA SER A 314 -9.71 -17.81 -14.75
C SER A 314 -10.97 -18.55 -14.32
N SER A 315 -11.36 -18.49 -13.04
CA SER A 315 -12.56 -19.16 -12.53
C SER A 315 -13.87 -18.48 -12.95
N GLN A 316 -13.80 -17.23 -13.42
CA GLN A 316 -14.95 -16.46 -13.88
C GLN A 316 -15.11 -16.41 -15.40
N ASP A 317 -14.24 -17.09 -16.17
CA ASP A 317 -14.39 -17.17 -17.63
C ASP A 317 -15.54 -18.13 -17.99
N PRO A 318 -16.67 -17.63 -18.57
CA PRO A 318 -17.79 -18.49 -18.95
C PRO A 318 -17.47 -19.45 -20.10
N PHE A 319 -16.29 -19.35 -20.72
CA PHE A 319 -15.86 -20.20 -21.83
C PHE A 319 -15.07 -21.45 -21.44
N MET A 320 -14.83 -21.71 -20.15
CA MET A 320 -14.39 -23.04 -19.72
C MET A 320 -15.62 -23.92 -19.41
N PRO A 321 -15.85 -25.02 -20.17
CA PRO A 321 -16.85 -25.98 -19.76
C PRO A 321 -16.50 -26.49 -18.36
N ARG A 322 -17.48 -26.48 -17.45
CA ARG A 322 -17.44 -27.19 -16.17
C ARG A 322 -17.40 -28.70 -16.44
N THR A 323 -16.28 -29.20 -16.95
CA THR A 323 -15.99 -30.61 -17.10
C THR A 323 -14.51 -30.84 -16.88
N ALA A 324 -14.13 -31.06 -15.62
CA ALA A 324 -13.19 -32.12 -15.26
C ALA A 324 -13.23 -32.24 -13.74
N TYR A 325 -13.75 -33.38 -13.29
CA TYR A 325 -13.69 -33.86 -11.92
C TYR A 325 -12.26 -33.74 -11.33
N PRO A 326 -12.12 -33.55 -10.01
CA PRO A 326 -10.84 -33.83 -9.38
C PRO A 326 -10.52 -35.33 -9.59
N PRO A 327 -9.25 -35.73 -9.80
CA PRO A 327 -8.91 -37.13 -9.73
C PRO A 327 -9.22 -37.60 -8.31
N ARG A 328 -10.17 -38.53 -8.17
CA ARG A 328 -10.26 -39.39 -7.00
C ARG A 328 -8.91 -40.09 -6.90
N PHE A 329 -8.14 -39.75 -5.87
CA PHE A 329 -7.15 -40.67 -5.35
C PHE A 329 -7.92 -41.83 -4.74
N ASP A 330 -8.17 -42.86 -5.54
CA ASP A 330 -8.55 -44.16 -5.01
C ASP A 330 -7.35 -44.68 -4.23
N SER A 331 -7.50 -44.63 -2.91
CA SER A 331 -6.64 -45.26 -1.93
C SER A 331 -6.72 -46.78 -2.11
N HIS A 332 -5.91 -47.33 -3.00
CA HIS A 332 -5.55 -48.74 -2.90
C HIS A 332 -4.54 -48.91 -1.76
N SER A 333 -5.08 -49.42 -0.67
CA SER A 333 -4.40 -50.04 0.46
C SER A 333 -3.23 -50.94 0.02
N SER A 334 -2.01 -50.55 0.38
CA SER A 334 -0.95 -51.50 0.71
C SER A 334 -0.55 -51.22 2.15
N GLY A 335 -1.21 -51.92 3.06
CA GLY A 335 -0.84 -51.94 4.47
C GLY A 335 0.43 -52.75 4.64
N CYS A 336 1.53 -52.09 4.98
CA CYS A 336 2.65 -52.73 5.66
C CYS A 336 2.51 -52.42 7.16
N ASN A 337 1.98 -53.39 7.89
CA ASN A 337 1.97 -53.43 9.34
C ASN A 337 3.41 -53.53 9.85
N HIS A 338 3.80 -52.64 10.75
CA HIS A 338 4.95 -52.81 11.64
C HIS A 338 4.43 -52.80 13.07
N SER A 339 4.43 -53.98 13.70
CA SER A 339 4.54 -54.13 15.15
C SER A 339 5.01 -55.55 15.48
N ASP A 340 6.22 -55.59 16.05
CA ASP A 340 6.73 -56.49 17.08
C ASP A 340 6.84 -58.01 16.83
N LEU A 341 8.09 -58.50 16.86
CA LEU A 341 8.53 -59.50 17.85
C LEU A 341 10.06 -59.65 17.83
N ALA A 342 10.63 -59.65 19.04
CA ALA A 342 12.02 -59.94 19.37
C ALA A 342 12.29 -61.46 19.40
N GLU A 343 13.54 -61.82 19.73
CA GLU A 343 14.11 -63.17 19.99
C GLU A 343 14.44 -64.01 18.75
N ASP A 344 15.54 -64.77 18.67
CA ASP A 344 16.79 -64.93 19.42
C ASP A 344 17.64 -65.93 18.60
N LEU A 345 18.95 -65.99 18.88
CA LEU A 345 19.88 -67.12 18.66
C LEU A 345 20.30 -67.57 17.23
N GLY A 346 21.63 -67.63 17.06
CA GLY A 346 22.27 -68.93 16.78
C GLY A 346 23.13 -69.04 15.53
N ALA A 347 24.45 -69.01 15.72
CA ALA A 347 25.46 -69.39 14.73
C ALA A 347 25.38 -70.87 14.30
N SER A 348 25.71 -71.17 13.04
CA SER A 348 26.67 -72.22 12.60
C SER A 348 26.55 -72.51 11.09
N LYS A 349 27.50 -72.04 10.30
CA LYS A 349 28.50 -72.88 9.58
C LYS A 349 29.44 -72.00 8.78
#